data_AF-A0A6B2M7Y3-F1
#
_entry.id   AF-A0A6B2M7Y3-F1
#
_cell.length_a   1.000
_cell.length_b   1.000
_cell.length_c   1.000
_cell.angle_alpha   90.00
_cell.angle_beta   90.00
_cell.angle_gamma   90.00
#
_symmetry.space_group_name_H-M   'P 1'
#
loop_
_entity.id
_entity.type
_entity.pdbx_description
1 polymer ?
#
loop_
_entity_poly.entity_id
_entity_poly.type
_entity_poly.pdbx_seq_one_letter_code
_entity_poly.pdbx_strand_id
1 'polypeptide(L)' 'MSKIESVLHETRQFAPPAALEKTAAISGMPAYRALVAEAEQDYEGF' A
#
# COMPACT_ATOMS: atom_id res chain seq x y z
N MET A 1 -13.49 -7.21 31.45
CA MET A 1 -14.62 -6.61 30.70
C MET A 1 -14.05 -5.50 29.83
N SER A 2 -13.76 -5.76 28.55
CA SER A 2 -13.26 -4.71 27.63
C SER A 2 -14.43 -3.82 27.22
N LYS A 3 -14.35 -2.52 27.53
CA LYS A 3 -15.32 -1.52 27.07
C LYS A 3 -15.07 -1.27 25.59
N ILE A 4 -16.13 -1.31 24.77
CA ILE A 4 -16.05 -0.89 23.38
C ILE A 4 -15.93 0.64 23.38
N GLU A 5 -14.82 1.15 22.88
CA GLU A 5 -14.58 2.58 22.69
C GLU A 5 -14.78 2.92 21.21
N SER A 6 -15.75 3.78 20.91
CA SER A 6 -15.97 4.28 19.55
C SER A 6 -15.17 5.56 19.36
N VAL A 7 -14.10 5.47 18.57
CA VAL A 7 -13.30 6.62 18.12
C VAL A 7 -13.61 6.92 16.66
N LEU A 8 -13.58 8.21 16.30
CA LEU A 8 -13.84 8.63 14.93
C LEU A 8 -12.69 8.18 14.02
N HIS A 9 -13.00 7.32 13.06
CA HIS A 9 -12.03 6.86 12.07
C HIS A 9 -12.19 7.67 10.78
N GLU A 10 -11.16 8.42 10.42
CA GLU A 10 -11.08 9.11 9.14
C GLU A 10 -10.61 8.13 8.05
N THR A 11 -11.36 8.04 6.95
CA THR A 11 -11.11 7.07 5.86
C THR A 11 -10.71 7.73 4.55
N ARG A 12 -10.63 9.06 4.49
CA ARG A 12 -10.17 9.76 3.30
C ARG A 12 -8.73 9.37 2.95
N GLN A 13 -8.56 8.90 1.73
CA GLN A 13 -7.26 8.61 1.13
C GLN A 13 -6.97 9.64 0.04
N PHE A 14 -5.77 10.22 0.09
CA PHE A 14 -5.29 11.14 -0.94
C PHE A 14 -4.22 10.41 -1.76
N ALA A 15 -4.57 10.07 -2.99
CA ALA A 15 -3.63 9.44 -3.91
C ALA A 15 -2.50 10.43 -4.30
N PRO A 16 -1.29 9.93 -4.54
CA PRO A 16 -0.23 10.76 -5.08
C PRO A 16 -0.61 11.31 -6.46
N PRO A 17 -0.07 12.49 -6.86
CA PRO A 17 -0.30 13.01 -8.20
C PRO A 17 0.24 12.04 -9.26
N ALA A 18 -0.48 11.88 -10.37
CA ALA A 18 -0.11 10.95 -11.45
C ALA A 18 1.29 11.20 -12.05
N ALA A 19 1.79 12.44 -12.02
CA ALA A 19 3.15 12.77 -12.44
C ALA A 19 4.20 12.10 -11.54
N LEU A 20 3.95 12.10 -10.23
CA LEU A 20 4.84 11.52 -9.24
C LEU A 20 4.80 9.99 -9.29
N GLU A 21 3.62 9.40 -9.48
CA GLU A 21 3.48 7.95 -9.66
C GLU A 21 4.31 7.43 -10.86
N LYS A 22 4.36 8.18 -11.96
CA LYS A 22 5.10 7.76 -13.16
C LYS A 22 6.61 7.81 -13.02
N THR A 23 7.13 8.69 -12.17
CA THR A 23 8.58 8.89 -11.98
C THR A 23 9.13 8.26 -10.71
N ALA A 24 8.26 7.73 -9.85
CA ALA A 24 8.66 7.07 -8.63
C ALA A 24 9.37 5.74 -8.93
N ALA A 25 10.27 5.33 -8.03
CA ALA A 25 10.95 4.02 -8.11
C ALA A 25 9.96 2.84 -8.10
N ILE A 26 8.80 3.03 -7.48
CA ILE A 26 7.67 2.11 -7.53
C ILE A 26 6.45 2.92 -7.97
N SER A 27 5.89 2.58 -9.12
CA SER A 27 4.79 3.34 -9.76
C SER A 27 3.43 3.11 -9.10
N GLY A 28 3.36 3.42 -7.81
CA GLY A 28 2.15 3.33 -7.00
C GLY A 28 1.91 1.97 -6.35
N MET A 29 0.81 1.89 -5.61
CA MET A 29 0.43 0.69 -4.84
C MET A 29 0.25 -0.57 -5.68
N PRO A 30 -0.26 -0.53 -6.93
CA PRO A 30 -0.35 -1.74 -7.76
C PRO A 30 1.03 -2.35 -8.04
N ALA A 31 2.02 -1.52 -8.40
CA ALA A 31 3.40 -1.98 -8.63
C ALA A 31 4.02 -2.55 -7.35
N TYR A 32 3.80 -1.89 -6.21
CA TYR A 32 4.24 -2.42 -4.91
C TYR A 32 3.64 -3.80 -4.61
N ARG A 33 2.32 -3.97 -4.82
CA ARG A 33 1.66 -5.25 -4.55
C ARG A 33 2.16 -6.37 -5.48
N ALA A 34 2.51 -6.04 -6.72
CA ALA A 34 3.12 -7.01 -7.64
C ALA A 34 4.49 -7.49 -7.11
N LEU A 35 5.32 -6.56 -6.62
CA LEU A 35 6.60 -6.91 -5.99
C LEU A 35 6.40 -7.79 -4.75
N VAL A 36 5.44 -7.46 -3.88
CA VAL A 36 5.12 -8.30 -2.72
C VAL A 36 4.66 -9.70 -3.17
N ALA A 37 3.83 -9.80 -4.19
CA ALA A 37 3.36 -11.09 -4.69
C ALA A 37 4.52 -11.92 -5.27
N GLU A 38 5.47 -11.30 -5.96
CA GLU A 38 6.68 -11.97 -6.45
C GLU A 38 7.53 -12.47 -5.29
N ALA A 39 7.77 -11.64 -4.28
CA ALA A 39 8.49 -12.01 -3.05
C ALA A 39 7.81 -13.12 -2.25
N GLU A 40 6.47 -13.16 -2.24
CA GLU A 40 5.69 -14.21 -1.57
C GLU A 40 5.77 -15.55 -2.32
N GLN A 41 5.92 -15.51 -3.65
CA GLN A 41 6.02 -16.72 -4.49
C GLN A 41 7.44 -17.27 -4.53
N ASP A 42 8.45 -16.40 -4.66
CA ASP A 42 9.87 -16.76 -4.74
C ASP A 42 10.72 -15.75 -3.97
N TYR A 43 10.80 -15.95 -2.65
CA TYR A 43 11.57 -15.06 -1.78
C TYR A 43 13.08 -15.09 -2.05
N GLU A 44 13.63 -16.22 -2.51
CA GLU A 44 15.07 -16.33 -2.76
C GLU A 44 15.47 -15.72 -4.12
N GLY A 45 14.54 -15.69 -5.08
CA GLY A 45 14.73 -15.08 -6.41
C GLY A 45 14.30 -13.62 -6.53
N PHE A 46 13.55 -13.08 -5.56
CA PHE A 46 13.09 -11.69 -5.49
C PHE A 46 14.11 -10.73 -4.86
#